data_AF-A0A364JYK0-F1
#
_entry.id   AF-A0A364JYK0-F1
#
_cell.length_a   1.000
_cell.length_b   1.000
_cell.length_c   1.000
_cell.angle_alpha   90.00
_cell.angle_beta   90.00
_cell.angle_gamma   90.00
#
_symmetry.space_group_name_H-M   'P 1'
#
loop_
_entity.id
_entity.type
_entity.pdbx_description
1 polymer ?
#
loop_
_entity_poly.entity_id
_entity_poly.type
_entity_poly.pdbx_seq_one_letter_code
_entity_poly.pdbx_strand_id
1 'polypeptide(L)'
;MWTKQKRKSIRGRFVLPILTAAFLSYFGFHAYNGEFGLYSRLQLEEQKSFLNQKLEKITAEREALEKRVALLRDGSIEKDMLDEYARRALNLSHADEITIIIPKEK
;
A
#
# COMPACT_ATOMS: atom_id res chain seq x y z
N MET A 1 31.99 -67.26 -34.13
CA MET A 1 31.14 -66.44 -33.23
C MET A 1 31.94 -65.23 -32.76
N TRP A 2 31.53 -64.02 -33.14
CA TRP A 2 32.20 -62.78 -32.72
C TRP A 2 31.53 -62.26 -31.44
N THR A 3 32.23 -62.27 -30.30
CA THR A 3 31.76 -61.62 -29.07
C THR A 3 32.50 -60.29 -28.89
N LYS A 4 31.84 -59.17 -29.22
CA LYS A 4 32.37 -57.82 -28.92
C LYS A 4 32.19 -57.53 -27.43
N GLN A 5 33.18 -57.85 -26.62
CA GLN A 5 33.17 -57.48 -25.20
C GLN A 5 33.67 -56.03 -25.05
N LYS A 6 32.73 -55.08 -24.88
CA LYS A 6 33.08 -53.69 -24.54
C LYS A 6 33.62 -53.64 -23.10
N ARG A 7 34.87 -53.17 -22.93
CA ARG A 7 35.40 -52.81 -21.59
C ARG A 7 34.48 -51.75 -20.96
N LYS A 8 33.94 -52.04 -19.78
CA LYS A 8 33.17 -51.06 -18.99
C LYS A 8 34.12 -49.94 -18.55
N SER A 9 34.00 -48.76 -19.14
CA SER A 9 34.77 -47.58 -18.76
C SER A 9 34.14 -46.92 -17.53
N ILE A 10 34.94 -46.68 -16.49
CA ILE A 10 34.48 -46.07 -15.22
C ILE A 10 34.16 -44.59 -15.37
N ARG A 11 34.68 -43.94 -16.43
CA ARG A 11 34.51 -42.50 -16.68
C ARG A 11 33.03 -42.10 -16.85
N GLY A 12 32.23 -42.96 -17.49
CA GLY A 12 30.79 -42.72 -17.66
C GLY A 12 30.02 -42.63 -16.34
N ARG A 13 30.56 -43.22 -15.26
CA ARG A 13 29.93 -43.22 -13.93
C ARG A 13 30.04 -41.85 -13.24
N PHE A 14 31.01 -41.02 -13.62
CA PHE A 14 31.20 -39.68 -13.07
C PHE A 14 30.53 -38.57 -13.90
N VAL A 15 30.13 -38.84 -15.14
CA VAL A 15 29.50 -37.84 -16.01
C VAL A 15 28.21 -37.31 -15.39
N LEU A 16 27.32 -38.22 -14.96
CA LEU A 16 26.05 -37.85 -14.35
C LEU A 16 26.22 -37.00 -13.09
N PRO A 17 26.96 -37.44 -12.03
CA PRO A 17 27.10 -36.65 -10.81
C PRO A 17 27.79 -35.30 -11.03
N ILE A 18 28.77 -35.20 -11.93
CA ILE A 18 29.41 -33.92 -12.26
C ILE A 18 28.39 -32.97 -12.92
N LEU A 19 27.61 -33.48 -13.88
CA LEU A 19 26.58 -32.68 -14.54
C LEU A 19 25.51 -32.22 -13.54
N THR A 20 25.08 -33.11 -12.64
CA THR A 20 24.11 -32.79 -11.58
C THR A 20 24.67 -31.73 -10.62
N ALA A 21 25.93 -31.86 -10.19
CA ALA A 21 26.58 -30.88 -9.31
C ALA A 21 26.70 -29.50 -9.99
N ALA A 22 27.04 -29.46 -11.28
CA ALA A 22 27.09 -28.22 -12.04
C ALA A 22 25.72 -27.55 -12.14
N PHE A 23 24.67 -28.32 -12.46
CA PHE A 23 23.29 -27.84 -12.49
C PHE A 23 22.84 -27.30 -11.12
N LEU A 24 23.02 -28.07 -10.05
CA LEU A 24 22.64 -27.65 -8.70
C LEU A 24 23.39 -26.40 -8.26
N SER A 25 24.68 -26.27 -8.62
CA SER A 25 25.47 -25.07 -8.30
C SER A 25 24.93 -23.84 -9.03
N TYR A 26 24.62 -23.96 -10.32
CA TYR A 26 24.04 -22.86 -11.11
C TYR A 26 22.68 -22.43 -10.56
N PHE A 27 21.76 -23.38 -10.37
CA PHE A 27 20.42 -23.08 -9.85
C PHE A 27 20.48 -22.60 -8.40
N GLY A 28 21.35 -23.15 -7.57
CA GLY A 28 21.56 -22.70 -6.20
C GLY A 28 22.07 -21.27 -6.13
N PHE A 29 23.05 -20.91 -6.97
CA PHE A 29 23.57 -19.54 -7.06
C PHE A 29 22.47 -18.56 -7.51
N HIS A 30 21.69 -18.91 -8.53
CA HIS A 30 20.60 -18.07 -9.03
C HIS A 30 19.40 -18.01 -8.07
N ALA A 31 19.13 -19.05 -7.28
CA ALA A 31 18.09 -19.02 -6.25
C ALA A 31 18.44 -18.05 -5.11
N TYR A 32 19.73 -17.83 -4.85
CA TYR A 32 20.19 -16.88 -3.85
C TYR A 32 20.33 -15.45 -4.41
N ASN A 33 21.02 -15.29 -5.55
CA ASN A 33 21.40 -13.98 -6.11
C ASN A 33 20.49 -13.48 -7.24
N GLY A 34 19.57 -14.31 -7.75
CA GLY A 34 18.71 -13.92 -8.87
C GLY A 34 17.67 -12.87 -8.49
N GLU A 35 17.11 -12.19 -9.49
CA GLU A 35 16.04 -11.20 -9.31
C GLU A 35 14.81 -11.73 -8.56
N PHE A 36 14.54 -13.04 -8.64
CA PHE A 36 13.45 -13.70 -7.89
C PHE A 36 13.95 -14.56 -6.72
N GLY A 37 15.23 -14.40 -6.36
CA GLY A 37 15.87 -15.14 -5.29
C GLY A 37 15.37 -14.74 -3.90
N LEU A 38 15.84 -15.46 -2.87
CA LEU A 38 15.43 -15.15 -1.49
C LEU A 38 15.77 -13.71 -1.08
N TYR A 39 16.90 -13.19 -1.55
CA TYR A 39 17.36 -11.86 -1.18
C TYR A 39 16.49 -10.74 -1.76
N SER A 40 16.00 -10.89 -3.00
CA SER A 40 15.12 -9.87 -3.60
C SER A 40 13.76 -9.81 -2.90
N ARG A 41 13.26 -10.94 -2.38
CA ARG A 41 12.03 -10.97 -1.59
C ARG A 41 12.15 -10.12 -0.32
N LEU A 42 13.28 -10.22 0.40
CA LEU A 42 13.55 -9.40 1.57
C LEU A 42 13.50 -7.90 1.23
N GLN A 43 14.17 -7.48 0.16
CA GLN A 43 14.15 -6.08 -0.28
C GLN A 43 12.76 -5.60 -0.69
N LEU A 44 11.99 -6.45 -1.38
CA LEU A 44 10.62 -6.14 -1.78
C LEU A 44 9.68 -6.02 -0.57
N GLU A 45 9.85 -6.86 0.45
CA GLU A 45 9.09 -6.75 1.70
C GLU A 45 9.41 -5.46 2.46
N GLU A 46 10.67 -5.05 2.52
CA GLU A 46 11.07 -3.77 3.09
C GLU A 46 10.46 -2.59 2.32
N GLN A 47 10.54 -2.60 0.99
CA GLN A 47 9.92 -1.57 0.15
C GLN A 47 8.41 -1.52 0.33
N LYS A 48 7.75 -2.68 0.42
CA LYS A 48 6.31 -2.78 0.68
C LYS A 48 5.95 -2.19 2.03
N SER A 49 6.72 -2.48 3.07
CA SER A 49 6.54 -1.90 4.41
C SER A 49 6.67 -0.37 4.37
N PHE A 50 7.71 0.15 3.73
CA PHE A 50 7.93 1.59 3.58
C PHE A 50 6.79 2.28 2.81
N LEU A 51 6.37 1.70 1.69
CA LEU A 51 5.26 2.23 0.88
C LEU A 51 3.93 2.21 1.64
N ASN A 52 3.67 1.15 2.41
CA ASN A 52 2.46 1.07 3.24
C ASN A 52 2.43 2.16 4.32
N GLN A 53 3.55 2.41 5.00
CA GLN A 53 3.64 3.50 5.99
C GLN A 53 3.41 4.87 5.34
N LYS A 54 3.96 5.09 4.15
CA LYS A 54 3.75 6.32 3.39
C LYS A 54 2.28 6.48 2.97
N LEU A 55 1.65 5.39 2.53
CA LEU A 55 0.24 5.36 2.17
C LEU A 55 -0.62 5.71 3.39
N GLU A 56 -0.40 5.05 4.53
CA GLU A 56 -1.15 5.31 5.77
C GLU A 56 -1.07 6.78 6.17
N LYS A 57 0.14 7.36 6.14
CA LYS A 57 0.33 8.78 6.44
C LYS A 57 -0.46 9.69 5.51
N ILE A 58 -0.36 9.48 4.20
CA ILE A 58 -1.05 10.31 3.20
C ILE A 58 -2.56 10.13 3.29
N THR A 59 -3.05 8.91 3.53
CA THR A 59 -4.48 8.64 3.73
C THR A 59 -4.99 9.37 4.96
N ALA A 60 -4.26 9.35 6.09
CA ALA A 60 -4.63 10.09 7.28
C ALA A 60 -4.69 11.62 7.04
N GLU A 61 -3.73 12.17 6.31
CA GLU A 61 -3.72 13.58 5.91
C GLU A 61 -4.93 13.91 5.02
N ARG A 62 -5.22 13.07 4.03
CA ARG A 62 -6.37 13.20 3.14
C ARG A 62 -7.68 13.16 3.92
N GLU A 63 -7.85 12.20 4.84
CA GLU A 63 -9.05 12.12 5.68
C GLU A 63 -9.23 13.34 6.60
N ALA A 64 -8.13 13.86 7.17
CA ALA A 64 -8.18 15.07 7.99
C ALA A 64 -8.60 16.29 7.17
N LEU A 65 -8.07 16.42 5.95
CA LEU A 65 -8.46 17.47 5.01
C LEU A 65 -9.91 17.29 4.56
N GLU A 66 -10.36 16.07 4.28
CA GLU A 66 -11.75 15.82 3.90
C GLU A 66 -12.73 16.15 5.02
N LYS A 67 -12.38 15.88 6.28
CA LYS A 67 -13.18 16.32 7.42
C LYS A 67 -13.28 17.84 7.47
N ARG A 68 -12.16 18.55 7.29
CA ARG A 68 -12.14 20.03 7.24
C ARG A 68 -12.94 20.58 6.07
N VAL A 69 -12.77 19.99 4.88
CA VAL A 69 -13.53 20.37 3.69
C VAL A 69 -15.01 20.04 3.90
N ALA A 70 -15.39 18.93 4.52
CA ALA A 70 -16.78 18.63 4.81
C ALA A 70 -17.42 19.65 5.76
N LEU A 71 -16.65 20.18 6.72
CA LEU A 71 -17.08 21.30 7.58
C LEU A 71 -17.21 22.63 6.83
N LEU A 72 -16.47 22.81 5.72
CA LEU A 72 -16.48 24.02 4.89
C LEU A 72 -17.35 23.88 3.63
N ARG A 73 -17.76 22.66 3.27
CA ARG A 73 -18.48 22.37 2.04
C ARG A 73 -19.91 22.82 2.24
N ASP A 74 -20.19 23.92 1.57
CA ASP A 74 -21.49 24.54 1.51
C ASP A 74 -22.53 23.58 0.93
N GLY A 75 -23.72 23.61 1.53
CA GLY A 75 -24.75 22.56 1.44
C GLY A 75 -25.32 22.16 2.81
N SER A 76 -24.65 22.56 3.90
CA SER A 76 -25.18 22.53 5.27
C SER A 76 -24.98 23.84 6.03
N ILE A 77 -24.68 24.96 5.35
CA ILE A 77 -24.90 26.26 5.99
C ILE A 77 -26.41 26.32 6.25
N GLU A 78 -26.77 26.07 7.50
CA GLU A 78 -28.13 26.18 7.97
C GLU A 78 -28.60 27.58 7.60
N LYS A 79 -29.75 27.66 6.93
CA LYS A 79 -30.34 28.93 6.50
C LYS A 79 -30.41 29.94 7.66
N ASP A 80 -30.57 29.42 8.89
CA ASP A 80 -30.61 30.20 10.12
C ASP A 80 -29.25 30.78 10.52
N MET A 81 -28.15 30.04 10.31
CA MET A 81 -26.78 30.56 10.47
C MET A 81 -26.49 31.70 9.48
N LEU A 82 -26.99 31.59 8.23
CA LEU A 82 -26.86 32.64 7.23
C LEU A 82 -27.71 33.87 7.58
N ASP A 83 -28.95 33.67 8.07
CA ASP A 83 -29.82 34.75 8.51
C ASP A 83 -29.22 35.50 9.71
N GLU A 84 -28.65 34.75 10.66
CA GLU A 84 -27.97 35.29 11.83
C GLU A 84 -26.75 36.15 11.43
N TYR A 85 -25.85 35.61 10.59
CA TYR A 85 -24.71 36.38 10.07
C TYR A 85 -25.13 37.60 9.24
N ALA A 86 -26.19 37.49 8.43
CA ALA A 86 -26.72 38.62 7.65
C ALA A 86 -27.28 39.72 8.56
N ARG A 87 -28.03 39.35 9.61
CA ARG A 87 -28.57 40.31 10.59
C ARG A 87 -27.47 40.99 11.41
N ARG A 88 -26.43 40.26 11.84
CA ARG A 88 -25.26 40.85 12.50
C ARG A 88 -24.51 41.81 11.57
N ALA A 89 -24.22 41.40 10.34
CA ALA A 89 -23.46 42.20 9.39
C ALA A 89 -24.19 43.50 9.01
N LEU A 90 -25.53 43.47 8.94
CA LEU A 90 -26.36 44.63 8.63
C LEU A 90 -26.77 45.44 9.87
N ASN A 91 -26.26 45.11 11.05
CA ASN A 91 -26.63 45.74 12.33
C ASN A 91 -28.15 45.69 12.62
N LEU A 92 -28.83 44.68 12.07
CA LEU A 92 -30.26 44.42 12.27
C LEU A 92 -30.51 43.55 13.52
N SER A 93 -29.47 42.87 14.02
CA SER A 93 -29.48 42.17 15.31
C SER A 93 -29.40 43.18 16.45
N HIS A 94 -30.40 43.17 17.33
CA HIS A 94 -30.40 43.99 18.55
C HIS A 94 -29.67 43.26 19.70
N ALA A 95 -29.02 44.01 20.58
CA ALA A 95 -28.24 43.44 21.70
C ALA A 95 -29.07 42.57 22.67
N ASP A 96 -30.40 42.76 22.69
CA ASP A 96 -31.33 42.08 23.58
C ASP A 96 -32.11 40.93 22.89
N GLU A 97 -31.75 40.56 21.65
CA GLU A 97 -32.45 39.53 20.89
C GLU A 97 -31.97 38.12 21.27
N ILE A 98 -32.91 37.21 21.56
CA ILE A 98 -32.61 35.82 21.96
C ILE A 98 -32.99 34.87 20.82
N THR A 99 -32.01 34.19 20.24
CA THR A 99 -32.23 33.14 19.24
C THR A 99 -32.46 31.78 19.89
N ILE A 100 -33.59 31.13 19.60
CA ILE A 100 -33.94 29.80 20.12
C ILE A 100 -33.86 28.78 18.98
N ILE A 101 -32.99 27.78 19.11
CA ILE A 101 -32.85 26.69 18.14
C ILE A 101 -33.85 25.59 18.50
N ILE A 102 -34.86 25.38 17.66
CA ILE A 102 -35.90 24.37 17.87
C ILE A 102 -35.51 23.09 17.10
N PRO A 103 -35.47 21.91 17.74
CA PRO A 103 -35.16 20.66 17.04
C PRO A 103 -36.24 20.33 16.01
N LYS A 104 -35.82 20.02 14.78
CA LYS A 104 -36.72 19.64 13.69
C LYS A 104 -37.21 18.21 13.92
N GLU A 105 -38.48 18.03 14.25
CA GLU A 105 -39.11 16.70 14.26
C GLU A 105 -39.13 16.12 12.83
N LYS A 106 -38.97 14.79 12.76
CA LYS A 106 -38.79 14.01 11.53
C LYS A 106 -39.99 14.08 10.58
#